data_AF-A0A1F8T214-F1
#
_entry.id   AF-A0A1F8T214-F1
#
_cell.length_a   1.000
_cell.length_b   1.000
_cell.length_c   1.000
_cell.angle_alpha   90.00
_cell.angle_beta   90.00
_cell.angle_gamma   90.00
#
_symmetry.space_group_name_H-M   'P 1'
#
loop_
_entity.id
_entity.type
_entity.pdbx_description
1 polymer ?
#
loop_
_entity_poly.entity_id
_entity_poly.type
_entity_poly.pdbx_seq_one_letter_code
_entity_poly.pdbx_strand_id
1 'polypeptide(L)'
;MPLRVQTDPTRVGSILRLVLSQPRPPVARCRLLSSGFGPSYMLKTRDDLTGQRACLGCGCCMDACPVLARDPKRRLRSESRTSLALETLVGEDCDRCGNCALACPQVDPTIKHFLVQTHLAEGMAELLAKAASDEMFVSDLVLMG
;
A
#
# COMPACT_ATOMS: atom_id res chain seq x y z
N MET A 1 14.74 -2.79 -2.37
CA MET A 1 14.81 -3.37 -1.03
C MET A 1 15.49 -2.40 -0.10
N PRO A 2 14.95 -2.19 1.11
CA PRO A 2 15.36 -1.16 2.05
C PRO A 2 16.81 -1.25 2.53
N LEU A 3 17.32 -0.15 3.09
CA LEU A 3 18.53 -0.16 3.90
C LEU A 3 18.34 -0.98 5.18
N ARG A 4 19.47 -1.33 5.82
CA ARG A 4 19.46 -1.95 7.16
C ARG A 4 18.83 -1.01 8.19
N VAL A 5 19.19 0.27 8.12
CA VAL A 5 18.57 1.34 8.92
C VAL A 5 17.39 1.87 8.11
N GLN A 6 16.19 1.60 8.59
CA GLN A 6 14.94 1.94 7.91
C GLN A 6 14.35 3.23 8.47
N THR A 7 13.44 3.85 7.72
CA THR A 7 12.69 5.01 8.19
C THR A 7 11.90 4.64 9.44
N ASP A 8 12.07 5.42 10.50
CA ASP A 8 11.24 5.33 11.69
C ASP A 8 9.84 5.91 11.39
N PRO A 9 8.77 5.09 11.44
CA PRO A 9 7.42 5.52 11.09
C PRO A 9 6.87 6.58 12.04
N THR A 10 7.38 6.70 13.28
CA THR A 10 6.94 7.76 14.20
C THR A 10 7.30 9.15 13.69
N ARG A 11 8.43 9.27 12.96
CA ARG A 11 8.91 10.53 12.38
C ARG A 11 8.12 10.99 11.16
N VAL A 12 7.43 10.06 10.48
CA VAL A 12 6.65 10.32 9.26
C VAL A 12 5.17 9.95 9.42
N GLY A 13 4.72 9.70 10.65
CA GLY A 13 3.41 9.12 10.94
C GLY A 13 2.24 9.99 10.47
N SER A 14 2.33 11.31 10.60
CA SER A 14 1.30 12.25 10.10
C SER A 14 1.14 12.17 8.59
N ILE A 15 2.26 12.09 7.86
CA ILE A 15 2.28 11.95 6.41
C ILE A 15 1.75 10.57 6.01
N LEU A 16 2.16 9.50 6.70
CA LEU A 16 1.67 8.15 6.42
C LEU A 16 0.14 8.05 6.60
N ARG A 17 -0.42 8.61 7.68
CA ARG A 17 -1.89 8.64 7.87
C ARG A 17 -2.60 9.38 6.74
N LEU A 18 -2.06 10.53 6.31
CA LEU A 18 -2.59 11.27 5.17
C LEU A 18 -2.51 10.47 3.86
N VAL A 19 -1.39 9.78 3.61
CA VAL A 19 -1.20 8.96 2.41
C VAL A 19 -2.20 7.81 2.37
N LEU A 20 -2.41 7.15 3.51
CA LEU A 20 -3.25 5.96 3.65
C LEU A 20 -4.76 6.29 3.67
N SER A 21 -5.15 7.49 4.09
CA SER A 21 -6.56 7.92 4.08
C SER A 21 -7.08 8.27 2.68
N GLN A 22 -6.19 8.60 1.75
CA GLN A 22 -6.57 8.97 0.38
C GLN A 22 -7.11 7.76 -0.42
N PRO A 23 -8.09 7.95 -1.30
CA PRO A 23 -8.65 6.89 -2.15
C PRO A 23 -7.72 6.57 -3.33
N ARG A 24 -6.40 6.47 -3.12
CA ARG A 24 -5.42 6.24 -4.18
C ARG A 24 -4.38 5.21 -3.74
N PRO A 25 -3.80 4.40 -4.65
CA PRO A 25 -2.76 3.43 -4.29
C PRO A 25 -1.61 4.10 -3.53
N PRO A 26 -1.27 3.67 -2.30
CA PRO A 26 -0.29 4.36 -1.46
C PRO A 26 1.17 4.06 -1.83
N VAL A 27 1.42 3.05 -2.67
CA VAL A 27 2.76 2.48 -2.88
C VAL A 27 3.82 3.48 -3.34
N ALA A 28 3.50 4.41 -4.25
CA ALA A 28 4.47 5.36 -4.76
C ALA A 28 4.97 6.29 -3.63
N ARG A 29 4.03 6.78 -2.81
CA ARG A 29 4.25 7.68 -1.68
C ARG A 29 4.93 6.95 -0.51
N CYS A 30 4.46 5.76 -0.11
CA CYS A 30 5.13 4.96 0.93
C CYS A 30 6.59 4.61 0.58
N ARG A 31 6.86 4.29 -0.69
CA ARG A 31 8.22 4.05 -1.19
C ARG A 31 9.09 5.30 -1.12
N LEU A 32 8.56 6.49 -1.43
CA LEU A 32 9.31 7.74 -1.33
C LEU A 32 9.62 8.13 0.12
N LEU A 33 8.82 7.66 1.09
CA LEU A 33 9.07 7.81 2.52
C LEU A 33 10.04 6.76 3.09
N SER A 34 10.36 5.73 2.30
CA SER A 34 11.23 4.63 2.72
C SER A 34 12.71 4.99 2.58
N SER A 35 13.56 4.22 3.23
CA SER A 35 15.01 4.41 3.29
C SER A 35 15.72 4.34 1.93
N GLY A 36 15.11 3.69 0.94
CA GLY A 36 15.68 3.54 -0.40
C GLY A 36 16.48 2.24 -0.56
N PHE A 37 17.29 2.16 -1.61
CA PHE A 37 17.94 0.91 -2.00
C PHE A 37 19.09 0.52 -1.04
N GLY A 38 19.08 -0.71 -0.53
CA GLY A 38 20.15 -1.25 0.29
C GLY A 38 21.33 -1.81 -0.53
N PRO A 39 22.56 -1.80 0.02
CA PRO A 39 23.77 -2.22 -0.70
C PRO A 39 23.73 -3.71 -1.10
N SER A 40 23.03 -4.55 -0.34
CA SER A 40 22.93 -6.00 -0.61
C SER A 40 22.17 -6.36 -1.89
N TYR A 41 21.47 -5.39 -2.50
CA TYR A 41 20.60 -5.63 -3.66
C TYR A 41 21.17 -5.03 -4.95
N MET A 42 22.39 -4.49 -4.89
CA MET A 42 23.06 -3.83 -5.99
C MET A 42 24.00 -4.79 -6.71
N LEU A 43 24.02 -4.70 -8.04
CA LEU A 43 25.15 -5.22 -8.82
C LEU A 43 26.40 -4.42 -8.43
N LYS A 44 27.55 -5.09 -8.35
CA LYS A 44 28.86 -4.46 -8.11
C LYS A 44 29.32 -3.67 -9.35
N THR A 45 28.63 -2.56 -9.61
CA THR A 45 28.94 -1.60 -10.67
C THR A 45 29.67 -0.38 -10.08
N ARG A 46 30.07 0.58 -10.92
CA ARG A 46 30.78 1.79 -10.46
C ARG A 46 29.89 2.72 -9.63
N ASP A 47 28.58 2.67 -9.82
CA ASP A 47 27.65 3.63 -9.23
C ASP A 47 27.12 3.15 -7.88
N ASP A 48 27.22 4.03 -6.88
CA ASP A 48 26.57 3.82 -5.58
C ASP A 48 25.11 4.32 -5.64
N LEU A 49 24.17 3.37 -5.64
CA LEU A 49 22.73 3.62 -5.63
C LEU A 49 22.13 3.48 -4.21
N THR A 50 22.96 3.43 -3.18
CA THR A 50 22.52 3.32 -1.79
C THR A 50 21.59 4.47 -1.42
N GLY A 51 20.44 4.13 -0.82
CA GLY A 51 19.43 5.12 -0.44
C GLY A 51 18.59 5.65 -1.61
N GLN A 52 18.87 5.23 -2.86
CA GLN A 52 18.11 5.69 -4.01
C GLN A 52 16.66 5.21 -3.94
N ARG A 53 15.74 6.15 -4.18
CA ARG A 53 14.29 5.92 -4.12
C ARG A 53 13.64 5.96 -5.49
N ALA A 54 14.37 5.70 -6.58
CA ALA A 54 13.80 5.55 -7.92
C ALA A 54 13.04 4.22 -8.03
N CYS A 55 11.97 4.17 -8.83
CA CYS A 55 11.15 2.95 -8.92
C CYS A 55 11.89 1.94 -9.80
N LEU A 56 11.97 0.68 -9.36
CA LEU A 56 12.59 -0.38 -10.16
C LEU A 56 11.73 -0.86 -11.33
N GLY A 57 10.44 -0.49 -11.36
CA GLY A 57 9.52 -1.01 -12.37
C GLY A 57 9.27 -2.52 -12.27
N CYS A 58 9.42 -3.13 -11.07
CA CYS A 58 9.27 -4.58 -10.93
C CYS A 58 7.83 -5.09 -11.13
N GLY A 59 6.82 -4.24 -10.98
CA GLY A 59 5.41 -4.60 -11.16
C GLY A 59 4.74 -5.32 -9.99
N CYS A 60 5.45 -5.67 -8.89
CA CYS A 60 4.85 -6.38 -7.76
C CYS A 60 3.61 -5.67 -7.17
N CYS A 61 3.61 -4.33 -7.21
CA CYS A 61 2.49 -3.53 -6.75
C CYS A 61 1.26 -3.60 -7.68
N MET A 62 1.48 -3.75 -8.99
CA MET A 62 0.43 -3.93 -10.00
C MET A 62 -0.19 -5.32 -9.85
N ASP A 63 0.65 -6.35 -9.72
CA ASP A 63 0.22 -7.74 -9.58
C ASP A 63 -0.58 -7.98 -8.29
N ALA A 64 -0.23 -7.26 -7.21
CA ALA A 64 -0.92 -7.35 -5.92
C ALA A 64 -2.22 -6.53 -5.85
N CYS A 65 -2.55 -5.72 -6.85
CA CYS A 65 -3.71 -4.83 -6.80
C CYS A 65 -5.00 -5.57 -7.20
N PRO A 66 -6.00 -5.69 -6.30
CA PRO A 66 -7.25 -6.37 -6.62
C PRO A 66 -8.09 -5.65 -7.69
N VAL A 67 -8.03 -4.31 -7.73
CA VAL A 67 -8.72 -3.50 -8.74
C VAL A 67 -8.23 -3.85 -10.14
N LEU A 68 -6.91 -3.88 -10.34
CA LEU A 68 -6.33 -4.28 -11.62
C LEU A 68 -6.51 -5.77 -11.92
N ALA A 69 -6.50 -6.64 -10.90
CA ALA A 69 -6.74 -8.06 -11.10
C ALA A 69 -8.14 -8.33 -11.70
N ARG A 70 -9.12 -7.49 -11.35
CA ARG A 70 -10.50 -7.54 -11.85
C ARG A 70 -10.69 -6.83 -13.21
N ASP A 71 -9.74 -6.00 -13.66
CA ASP A 71 -9.82 -5.32 -14.96
C ASP A 71 -9.60 -6.33 -16.12
N PRO A 72 -10.61 -6.56 -16.98
CA PRO A 72 -10.47 -7.43 -18.16
C PRO A 72 -9.36 -6.97 -19.12
N LYS A 73 -9.06 -5.67 -19.13
CA LYS A 73 -8.04 -5.03 -19.98
C LYS A 73 -6.66 -4.99 -19.32
N ARG A 74 -6.45 -5.61 -18.14
CA ARG A 74 -5.15 -5.57 -17.44
C ARG A 74 -3.95 -6.00 -18.30
N ARG A 75 -4.17 -6.94 -19.22
CA ARG A 75 -3.12 -7.45 -20.13
C ARG A 75 -2.63 -6.38 -21.12
N LEU A 76 -3.47 -5.39 -21.44
CA LEU A 76 -3.11 -4.26 -22.31
C LEU A 76 -2.24 -3.22 -21.58
N ARG A 77 -2.05 -3.36 -20.27
CA ARG A 77 -1.31 -2.42 -19.40
C ARG A 77 -0.04 -3.05 -18.83
N SER A 78 0.42 -4.17 -19.40
CA SER A 78 1.55 -4.98 -18.91
C SER A 78 2.89 -4.25 -18.94
N GLU A 79 3.03 -3.24 -19.80
CA GLU A 79 4.24 -2.42 -19.94
C GLU A 79 4.39 -1.41 -18.79
N SER A 80 3.28 -1.00 -18.17
CA SER A 80 3.24 0.01 -17.12
C SER A 80 3.48 -0.61 -15.74
N ARG A 81 4.73 -0.94 -15.40
CA ARG A 81 5.08 -1.70 -14.18
C ARG A 81 5.55 -0.86 -12.98
N THR A 82 5.37 0.46 -13.02
CA THR A 82 5.88 1.37 -11.98
C THR A 82 4.87 1.63 -10.88
N SER A 83 5.35 2.00 -9.69
CA SER A 83 4.48 2.38 -8.56
C SER A 83 3.63 3.61 -8.84
N LEU A 84 4.14 4.56 -9.63
CA LEU A 84 3.38 5.75 -10.05
C LEU A 84 2.33 5.40 -11.12
N ALA A 85 2.65 4.48 -12.04
CA ALA A 85 1.68 4.00 -13.02
C ALA A 85 0.47 3.38 -12.33
N LEU A 86 0.66 2.59 -11.26
CA LEU A 86 -0.47 2.06 -10.49
C LEU A 86 -1.38 3.18 -9.95
N GLU A 87 -0.78 4.24 -9.40
CA GLU A 87 -1.53 5.38 -8.85
C GLU A 87 -2.38 6.08 -9.92
N THR A 88 -1.88 6.20 -11.14
CA THR A 88 -2.65 6.76 -12.27
C THR A 88 -3.70 5.79 -12.82
N LEU A 89 -3.37 4.50 -12.94
CA LEU A 89 -4.25 3.51 -13.60
C LEU A 89 -5.44 3.11 -12.75
N VAL A 90 -5.27 3.06 -11.43
CA VAL A 90 -6.35 2.77 -10.47
C VAL A 90 -7.01 4.06 -10.02
N GLY A 91 -6.26 5.14 -9.86
CA GLY A 91 -6.82 6.44 -9.48
C GLY A 91 -7.65 6.35 -8.20
N GLU A 92 -8.86 6.93 -8.26
CA GLU A 92 -9.81 6.99 -7.15
C GLU A 92 -10.60 5.69 -6.92
N ASP A 93 -10.50 4.72 -7.83
CA ASP A 93 -11.14 3.40 -7.71
C ASP A 93 -10.38 2.46 -6.74
N CYS A 94 -9.45 3.00 -5.94
CA CYS A 94 -8.64 2.24 -5.02
C CYS A 94 -9.45 1.73 -3.82
N ASP A 95 -9.48 0.41 -3.60
CA ASP A 95 -10.09 -0.22 -2.42
C ASP A 95 -9.43 0.17 -1.08
N ARG A 96 -8.34 0.94 -1.08
CA ARG A 96 -7.55 1.31 0.11
C ARG A 96 -7.03 0.11 0.92
N CYS A 97 -6.83 -1.04 0.28
CA CYS A 97 -6.38 -2.28 0.91
C CYS A 97 -4.89 -2.32 1.30
N GLY A 98 -4.06 -1.40 0.81
CA GLY A 98 -2.62 -1.35 1.15
C GLY A 98 -1.73 -2.45 0.53
N ASN A 99 -2.29 -3.47 -0.14
CA ASN A 99 -1.54 -4.60 -0.71
C ASN A 99 -0.38 -4.18 -1.62
N CYS A 100 -0.56 -3.12 -2.42
CA CYS A 100 0.48 -2.62 -3.30
C CYS A 100 1.74 -2.12 -2.54
N ALA A 101 1.56 -1.51 -1.36
CA ALA A 101 2.65 -1.06 -0.50
C ALA A 101 3.30 -2.25 0.23
N LEU A 102 2.51 -3.22 0.68
CA LEU A 102 3.00 -4.45 1.32
C LEU A 102 3.83 -5.30 0.36
N ALA A 103 3.39 -5.44 -0.89
CA ALA A 103 4.09 -6.20 -1.93
C ALA A 103 5.34 -5.48 -2.46
N CYS A 104 5.40 -4.14 -2.36
CA CYS A 104 6.52 -3.38 -2.89
C CYS A 104 7.82 -3.74 -2.16
N PRO A 105 8.87 -4.19 -2.87
CA PRO A 105 10.15 -4.48 -2.26
C PRO A 105 10.91 -3.21 -1.89
N GLN A 106 10.47 -2.01 -2.27
CA GLN A 106 11.12 -0.75 -1.92
C GLN A 106 10.42 0.02 -0.79
N VAL A 107 9.37 -0.56 -0.22
CA VAL A 107 8.75 -0.01 1.01
C VAL A 107 9.45 -0.64 2.21
N ASP A 108 9.85 0.19 3.17
CA ASP A 108 10.49 -0.25 4.41
C ASP A 108 9.56 -1.18 5.21
N PRO A 109 10.05 -2.34 5.71
CA PRO A 109 9.35 -3.15 6.68
C PRO A 109 8.75 -2.37 7.84
N THR A 110 9.47 -1.40 8.40
CA THR A 110 8.94 -0.51 9.46
C THR A 110 7.66 0.22 9.04
N ILE A 111 7.59 0.73 7.80
CA ILE A 111 6.40 1.36 7.23
C ILE A 111 5.30 0.31 6.95
N LYS A 112 5.66 -0.90 6.50
CA LYS A 112 4.70 -2.00 6.32
C LYS A 112 4.04 -2.40 7.65
N HIS A 113 4.83 -2.49 8.72
CA HIS A 113 4.32 -2.75 10.06
C HIS A 113 3.37 -1.65 10.53
N PHE A 114 3.74 -0.38 10.33
CA PHE A 114 2.85 0.75 10.61
C PHE A 114 1.52 0.65 9.87
N LEU A 115 1.54 0.34 8.56
CA LEU A 115 0.34 0.18 7.74
C LEU A 115 -0.58 -0.92 8.29
N VAL A 116 -0.03 -2.07 8.64
CA VAL A 116 -0.82 -3.20 9.20
C VAL A 116 -1.40 -2.85 10.56
N GLN A 117 -0.60 -2.23 11.44
CA GLN A 117 -1.00 -1.94 12.83
C GLN A 117 -1.98 -0.78 12.95
N THR A 118 -2.00 0.16 12.01
CA THR A 118 -2.86 1.34 12.06
C THR A 118 -4.00 1.21 11.08
N HIS A 119 -3.73 1.38 9.79
CA HIS A 119 -4.75 1.49 8.75
C HIS A 119 -5.61 0.23 8.57
N LEU A 120 -5.00 -0.97 8.55
CA LEU A 120 -5.77 -2.20 8.40
C LEU A 120 -6.54 -2.56 9.67
N ALA A 121 -5.94 -2.33 10.84
CA ALA A 121 -6.60 -2.54 12.12
C ALA A 121 -7.81 -1.59 12.32
N GLU A 122 -7.65 -0.31 11.97
CA GLU A 122 -8.72 0.70 11.99
C GLU A 122 -9.86 0.30 11.06
N GLY A 123 -9.55 -0.13 9.82
CA GLY A 123 -10.56 -0.61 8.88
C GLY A 123 -11.31 -1.85 9.36
N MET A 124 -10.62 -2.82 9.97
CA MET A 124 -11.26 -3.99 10.58
C MET A 124 -12.16 -3.62 11.75
N ALA A 125 -11.72 -2.70 12.61
CA ALA A 125 -12.54 -2.21 13.72
C ALA A 125 -13.82 -1.51 13.23
N GLU A 126 -13.72 -0.70 12.18
CA GLU A 126 -14.88 -0.05 11.56
C GLU A 126 -15.86 -1.07 10.94
N LEU A 127 -15.35 -2.08 10.24
CA LEU A 127 -16.18 -3.15 9.68
C LEU A 127 -16.88 -3.97 10.76
N LEU A 128 -16.17 -4.31 11.84
CA LEU A 128 -16.75 -5.01 13.00
C LEU A 128 -17.84 -4.18 13.67
N ALA A 129 -17.62 -2.86 13.84
CA ALA A 129 -18.63 -1.96 14.40
C ALA A 129 -19.89 -1.89 13.52
N LYS A 130 -19.73 -1.83 12.20
CA LYS A 130 -20.84 -1.85 11.24
C LYS A 130 -21.60 -3.17 11.25
N ALA A 131 -20.88 -4.30 11.26
CA ALA A 131 -21.51 -5.61 11.34
C ALA A 131 -22.32 -5.75 12.64
N ALA A 132 -21.79 -5.28 13.77
CA ALA A 132 -22.51 -5.28 15.04
C ALA A 132 -23.76 -4.40 15.02
N SER A 133 -23.72 -3.23 14.36
CA SER A 133 -24.91 -2.37 14.21
C SER A 133 -25.97 -2.98 13.28
N ASP A 134 -25.56 -3.65 12.21
CA ASP A 134 -26.48 -4.27 11.25
C ASP A 134 -27.21 -5.47 11.88
N GLU A 135 -26.51 -6.31 12.64
CA GLU A 135 -27.11 -7.42 13.41
C GLU A 135 -28.11 -6.92 14.46
N MET A 136 -27.83 -5.77 15.09
CA MET A 136 -28.75 -5.11 16.03
C MET A 136 -30.02 -4.61 15.32
N PHE A 137 -29.87 -4.03 14.12
CA PHE A 137 -30.99 -3.57 13.30
C PHE A 137 -31.89 -4.71 12.81
N VAL A 138 -31.29 -5.85 12.43
CA VAL A 138 -32.05 -7.06 12.03
C VAL A 138 -32.79 -7.64 13.22
N SER A 139 -32.16 -7.69 14.40
CA SER A 139 -32.78 -8.21 15.63
C SER A 139 -33.98 -7.35 16.07
N ASP A 140 -33.86 -6.03 15.99
CA ASP A 140 -34.95 -5.10 16.30
C ASP A 140 -36.13 -5.22 15.33
N LEU A 141 -35.86 -5.46 14.04
CA LEU A 141 -36.91 -5.68 13.03
C LEU A 141 -37.69 -6.98 13.27
N VAL A 142 -37.02 -8.04 13.75
CA VAL A 142 -37.63 -9.33 14.09
C VAL A 142 -38.47 -9.24 15.38
N LEU A 143 -38.12 -8.37 16.33
CA LEU A 143 -38.87 -8.17 17.57
C LEU A 143 -40.07 -7.22 17.44
N MET A 144 -40.14 -6.43 16.36
CA MET A 144 -41.25 -5.51 16.06
C MET A 144 -42.33 -6.07 15.11
N GLY A 145 -42.18 -7.31 14.63
CA GLY A 145 -43.17 -8.03 13.81
C GLY A 145 -43.87 -9.15 14.59
#